data_AF-A0A8H6ZAE3-F1
#
_entry.id   AF-A0A8H6ZAE3-F1
#
_cell.length_a   1.000
_cell.length_b   1.000
_cell.length_c   1.000
_cell.angle_alpha   90.00
_cell.angle_beta   90.00
_cell.angle_gamma   90.00
#
_symmetry.space_group_name_H-M   'P 1'
#
loop_
_entity.id
_entity.type
_entity.pdbx_description
1 polymer ?
#
loop_
_entity_poly.entity_id
_entity_poly.type
_entity_poly.pdbx_seq_one_letter_code
_entity_poly.pdbx_strand_id
1 'polypeptide(L)'
;MAFLPVFARWRGRRHRSSQPIATLPSIDKEPPDGRYALPMELWTHIFLHIEDDALLVVAAVCRSFNELSIRIILLTNGVASSDMISGDYHIHSRLLPVLLRALFIPTIKNLACVFEKSTLAFDLPMISALVARLTYLDSVDMRFPPDAPRVWMLDDSKHRVFCTALSAMVSRTPREIIFISRWHCLRCSSQELFELLDRKSAKKKQSLSDITVITSTKLYFQRDPLHNLRPFTMLVLNESTTGLPFDQFSLALARWGSNKNTLSAAHLSAMLPKLTLPHLTTLTIFTRGIDPGTLRDFLIRHPQVETIEDLRRRRSQWDPLLQQPLALPNLREIRAETAADSLSLLFATAPLPPRTICVIFNKKETSARASLFRYLSRRDIPAELKIQWQWSRTLTKTDLTLARSLHCVDAVVVECRRIEDSTLLLPWLNALPALSTVQFFPWDRFSSGLSGDMPFLTMVRATLARPGMDVQVEVEV
;
A
#
# COMPACT_ATOMS: atom_id res chain seq x y z
N MET A 1 5.73 -5.38 -37.05
CA MET A 1 5.44 -6.77 -37.48
C MET A 1 3.94 -6.99 -37.34
N ALA A 2 3.21 -7.07 -38.46
CA ALA A 2 1.77 -7.27 -38.45
C ALA A 2 1.46 -8.77 -38.28
N PHE A 3 0.88 -9.15 -37.15
CA PHE A 3 0.35 -10.50 -36.95
C PHE A 3 -1.08 -10.55 -37.51
N LEU A 4 -1.25 -11.26 -38.63
CA LEU A 4 -2.56 -11.72 -39.09
C LEU A 4 -3.04 -12.87 -38.19
N PRO A 5 -4.35 -12.95 -37.86
CA PRO A 5 -4.86 -14.04 -37.06
C PRO A 5 -4.99 -15.31 -37.92
N VAL A 6 -4.19 -16.33 -37.61
CA VAL A 6 -4.42 -17.71 -38.06
C VAL A 6 -5.57 -18.28 -37.23
N PHE A 7 -6.78 -17.86 -37.57
CA PHE A 7 -8.00 -18.64 -37.36
C PHE A 7 -8.63 -18.85 -38.72
N ALA A 8 -8.01 -19.73 -39.52
CA ALA A 8 -8.71 -20.34 -40.63
C ALA A 8 -9.83 -21.20 -40.04
N ARG A 9 -11.06 -20.67 -40.10
CA ARG A 9 -12.29 -21.45 -40.06
C ARG A 9 -12.09 -22.70 -40.92
N TRP A 10 -12.01 -23.87 -40.29
CA TRP A 10 -12.25 -25.14 -40.96
C TRP A 10 -13.75 -25.22 -41.27
N ARG A 11 -14.17 -24.48 -42.29
CA ARG A 11 -15.46 -24.69 -42.97
C ARG A 11 -15.18 -25.68 -44.09
N GLY A 12 -15.64 -26.92 -43.92
CA GLY A 12 -15.67 -27.90 -44.99
C GLY A 12 -16.45 -27.35 -46.19
N ARG A 13 -15.73 -26.82 -47.18
CA ARG A 13 -16.25 -26.61 -48.54
C ARG A 13 -16.31 -27.98 -49.20
N ARG A 14 -17.52 -28.53 -49.32
CA ARG A 14 -17.81 -29.64 -50.24
C ARG A 14 -17.63 -29.11 -51.67
N HIS A 15 -16.45 -29.30 -52.24
CA HIS A 15 -16.31 -29.30 -53.70
C HIS A 15 -16.68 -30.70 -54.20
N ARG A 16 -17.84 -30.81 -54.85
CA ARG A 16 -18.14 -31.94 -55.74
C ARG A 16 -17.25 -31.79 -56.97
N SER A 17 -16.14 -32.50 -57.00
CA SER A 17 -15.45 -32.86 -58.25
C SER A 17 -15.71 -34.34 -58.51
N SER A 18 -16.60 -34.62 -59.44
CA SER A 18 -16.83 -35.94 -60.00
C SER A 18 -15.66 -36.32 -60.89
N GLN A 19 -14.66 -36.98 -60.32
CA GLN A 19 -13.78 -37.89 -61.07
C GLN A 19 -13.75 -39.24 -60.35
N PRO A 20 -13.79 -40.37 -61.08
CA PRO A 20 -13.74 -41.70 -60.50
C PRO A 20 -12.32 -41.95 -60.00
N ILE A 21 -12.09 -41.71 -58.72
CA ILE A 21 -10.87 -42.12 -58.02
C ILE A 21 -10.94 -43.64 -57.90
N ALA A 22 -9.91 -44.31 -58.42
CA ALA A 22 -9.68 -45.73 -58.24
C ALA A 22 -9.86 -46.09 -56.77
N THR A 23 -10.67 -47.12 -56.51
CA THR A 23 -10.93 -47.69 -55.18
C THR A 23 -9.61 -48.06 -54.50
N LEU A 24 -9.10 -47.13 -53.68
CA LEU A 24 -8.13 -47.44 -52.64
C LEU A 24 -8.81 -48.44 -51.67
N PRO A 25 -8.13 -49.54 -51.30
CA PRO A 25 -8.70 -50.51 -50.37
C PRO A 25 -9.09 -49.79 -49.09
N SER A 26 -10.34 -49.98 -48.65
CA SER A 26 -10.82 -49.52 -47.36
C SER A 26 -10.02 -50.20 -46.26
N ILE A 27 -8.99 -49.52 -45.79
CA ILE A 27 -8.28 -49.88 -44.58
C ILE A 27 -9.19 -49.47 -43.42
N ASP A 28 -10.19 -50.30 -43.15
CA ASP A 28 -10.89 -50.38 -41.86
C ASP A 28 -9.95 -51.03 -40.84
N LYS A 29 -8.73 -50.51 -40.69
CA LYS A 29 -7.90 -50.80 -39.54
C LYS A 29 -8.26 -49.77 -38.50
N GLU A 30 -8.82 -50.24 -37.39
CA GLU A 30 -8.80 -49.52 -36.13
C GLU A 30 -7.45 -48.78 -36.00
N PRO A 31 -7.44 -47.48 -35.62
CA PRO A 31 -6.19 -46.76 -35.46
C PRO A 31 -5.28 -47.64 -34.60
N PRO A 32 -4.07 -47.98 -35.09
CA PRO A 32 -3.24 -49.01 -34.49
C PRO A 32 -3.19 -48.76 -33.00
N ASP A 33 -3.72 -49.73 -32.27
CA ASP A 33 -3.86 -49.76 -30.83
C ASP A 33 -2.60 -49.13 -30.23
N GLY A 34 -2.77 -48.06 -29.44
CA GLY A 34 -1.72 -47.15 -28.95
C GLY A 34 -0.64 -47.77 -28.04
N ARG A 35 -0.38 -49.07 -28.20
CA ARG A 35 0.57 -49.94 -27.49
C ARG A 35 2.05 -49.58 -27.75
N TYR A 36 2.32 -48.51 -28.50
CA TYR A 36 3.65 -47.90 -28.65
C TYR A 36 3.70 -46.43 -28.18
N ALA A 37 2.75 -46.00 -27.34
CA ALA A 37 2.97 -44.78 -26.57
C ALA A 37 4.16 -45.01 -25.65
N LEU A 38 5.27 -44.30 -25.89
CA LEU A 38 6.40 -44.30 -24.96
C LEU A 38 5.88 -43.99 -23.54
N PRO A 39 6.46 -44.59 -22.49
CA PRO A 39 6.19 -44.20 -21.11
C PRO A 39 6.28 -42.68 -20.93
N MET A 40 5.49 -42.12 -20.01
CA MET A 40 5.42 -40.67 -19.80
C MET A 40 6.78 -40.06 -19.42
N GLU A 41 7.64 -40.85 -18.79
CA GLU A 41 9.02 -40.50 -18.44
C GLU A 41 9.86 -40.25 -19.71
N LEU A 42 9.71 -41.09 -20.73
CA LEU A 42 10.42 -40.92 -22.00
C LEU A 42 9.88 -39.72 -22.78
N TRP A 43 8.55 -39.48 -22.78
CA TRP A 43 8.00 -38.25 -23.35
C TRP A 43 8.50 -36.99 -22.64
N THR A 44 8.64 -37.05 -21.31
CA THR A 44 9.19 -35.94 -20.52
C THR A 44 10.61 -35.64 -20.95
N HIS A 45 11.45 -36.68 -21.09
CA HIS A 45 12.82 -36.53 -21.60
C HIS A 45 12.87 -35.96 -23.02
N ILE A 46 12.01 -36.42 -23.94
CA ILE A 46 11.94 -35.88 -25.30
C ILE A 46 11.55 -34.40 -25.28
N PHE A 47 10.52 -34.05 -24.52
CA PHE A 47 9.98 -32.68 -24.48
C PHE A 47 10.94 -31.68 -23.83
N LEU A 48 11.81 -32.12 -22.92
CA LEU A 48 12.89 -31.29 -22.37
C LEU A 48 13.89 -30.80 -23.42
N HIS A 49 13.96 -31.46 -24.59
CA HIS A 49 14.82 -31.08 -25.70
C HIS A 49 14.10 -30.32 -26.82
N ILE A 50 12.80 -30.02 -26.66
CA ILE A 50 12.00 -29.28 -27.64
C ILE A 50 11.89 -27.82 -27.19
N GLU A 51 12.01 -26.88 -28.11
CA GLU A 51 11.82 -25.44 -27.85
C GLU A 51 10.38 -25.12 -27.42
N ASP A 52 10.20 -24.10 -26.56
CA ASP A 52 8.89 -23.71 -26.00
C ASP A 52 7.80 -23.50 -27.08
N ASP A 53 8.14 -22.88 -28.22
CA ASP A 53 7.20 -22.65 -29.31
C ASP A 53 6.71 -23.96 -29.95
N ALA A 54 7.60 -24.94 -30.13
CA ALA A 54 7.25 -26.26 -30.64
C ALA A 54 6.48 -27.08 -29.59
N LEU A 55 6.82 -26.94 -28.31
CA LEU A 55 6.04 -27.53 -27.21
C LEU A 55 4.60 -27.01 -27.19
N LEU A 56 4.36 -25.74 -27.52
CA LEU A 56 3.00 -25.19 -27.64
C LEU A 56 2.21 -25.81 -28.80
N VAL A 57 2.87 -26.22 -29.88
CA VAL A 57 2.23 -26.96 -30.99
C VAL A 57 1.88 -28.38 -30.53
N VAL A 58 2.81 -29.04 -29.85
CA VAL A 58 2.60 -30.39 -29.27
C VAL A 58 1.48 -30.38 -28.23
N ALA A 59 1.39 -29.31 -27.45
CA ALA A 59 0.34 -29.11 -26.47
C ALA A 59 -1.07 -29.06 -27.08
N ALA A 60 -1.21 -28.87 -28.39
CA ALA A 60 -2.50 -28.86 -29.08
C ALA A 60 -2.95 -30.27 -29.55
N VAL A 61 -2.09 -31.29 -29.46
CA VAL A 61 -2.35 -32.64 -30.02
C VAL A 61 -3.34 -33.42 -29.18
N CYS A 62 -3.09 -33.57 -27.88
CA CYS A 62 -3.96 -34.30 -26.96
C CYS A 62 -3.81 -33.76 -25.53
N ARG A 63 -4.71 -34.19 -24.62
CA ARG A 63 -4.71 -33.73 -23.22
C ARG A 63 -3.41 -34.04 -22.49
N SER A 64 -2.88 -35.25 -22.60
CA SER A 64 -1.65 -35.66 -21.91
C SER A 64 -0.44 -34.88 -22.39
N PHE A 65 -0.36 -34.60 -23.70
CA PHE A 65 0.70 -33.76 -24.26
C PHE A 65 0.53 -32.30 -23.85
N ASN A 66 -0.71 -31.79 -23.80
CA ASN A 66 -0.98 -30.46 -23.28
C ASN A 66 -0.45 -30.29 -21.85
N GLU A 67 -0.81 -31.21 -20.95
CA GLU A 67 -0.41 -31.16 -19.55
C GLU A 67 1.12 -31.26 -19.41
N LEU A 68 1.74 -32.19 -20.13
CA LEU A 68 3.19 -32.40 -20.06
C LEU A 68 3.98 -31.21 -20.65
N SER A 69 3.59 -30.71 -21.83
CA SER A 69 4.26 -29.58 -22.48
C SER A 69 4.14 -28.31 -21.65
N ILE A 70 2.95 -27.99 -21.12
CA ILE A 70 2.75 -26.81 -20.28
C ILE A 70 3.56 -26.92 -18.98
N ARG A 71 3.58 -28.10 -18.35
CA ARG A 71 4.39 -28.35 -17.15
C ARG A 71 5.88 -28.15 -17.41
N ILE A 72 6.40 -28.65 -18.54
CA ILE A 72 7.80 -28.49 -18.90
C ILE A 72 8.15 -27.03 -19.15
N ILE A 73 7.34 -26.30 -19.92
CA ILE A 73 7.56 -24.87 -20.18
C ILE A 73 7.58 -24.07 -18.86
N LEU A 74 6.68 -24.38 -17.92
CA LEU A 74 6.65 -23.71 -16.62
C LEU A 74 7.89 -24.02 -15.78
N LEU A 75 8.34 -25.29 -15.74
CA LEU A 75 9.54 -25.71 -15.03
C LEU A 75 10.80 -25.06 -15.58
N THR A 76 10.98 -25.06 -16.91
CA THR A 76 12.16 -24.45 -17.56
C THR A 76 12.21 -22.93 -17.35
N ASN A 77 11.05 -22.32 -17.12
CA ASN A 77 10.93 -20.89 -16.80
C ASN A 77 10.90 -20.58 -15.30
N GLY A 78 11.27 -21.55 -14.44
CA GLY A 78 11.53 -21.32 -13.02
C GLY A 78 10.32 -21.46 -12.09
N VAL A 79 9.17 -21.96 -12.58
CA VAL A 79 8.02 -22.26 -11.71
C VAL A 79 8.30 -23.56 -10.96
N ALA A 80 8.28 -23.53 -9.63
CA ALA A 80 8.60 -24.70 -8.83
C ALA A 80 7.53 -25.80 -8.95
N SER A 81 7.94 -27.07 -8.89
CA SER A 81 7.00 -28.21 -8.90
C SER A 81 6.01 -28.15 -7.73
N SER A 82 6.45 -27.68 -6.57
CA SER A 82 5.59 -27.49 -5.39
C SER A 82 4.43 -26.54 -5.67
N ASP A 83 4.71 -25.44 -6.35
CA ASP A 83 3.78 -24.35 -6.66
C ASP A 83 2.72 -24.82 -7.65
N MET A 84 3.12 -25.63 -8.63
CA MET A 84 2.19 -26.27 -9.56
C MET A 84 1.24 -27.25 -8.86
N ILE A 85 1.71 -27.96 -7.84
CA ILE A 85 0.90 -28.92 -7.07
C ILE A 85 -0.06 -28.17 -6.13
N SER A 86 0.40 -27.11 -5.45
CA SER A 86 -0.45 -26.34 -4.54
C SER A 86 -1.46 -25.46 -5.27
N GLY A 87 -1.15 -25.07 -6.50
CA GLY A 87 -1.90 -24.11 -7.30
C GLY A 87 -1.44 -22.66 -7.11
N ASP A 88 -0.25 -22.44 -6.55
CA ASP A 88 0.30 -21.11 -6.19
C ASP A 88 1.35 -20.64 -7.22
N TYR A 89 0.89 -20.19 -8.37
CA TYR A 89 1.74 -19.90 -9.51
C TYR A 89 2.42 -18.54 -9.38
N HIS A 90 3.76 -18.52 -9.32
CA HIS A 90 4.59 -17.33 -9.44
C HIS A 90 5.23 -17.28 -10.84
N ILE A 91 4.70 -16.43 -11.73
CA ILE A 91 5.10 -16.38 -13.14
C ILE A 91 5.57 -14.99 -13.58
N HIS A 92 6.41 -14.97 -14.60
CA HIS A 92 6.68 -13.78 -15.40
C HIS A 92 5.62 -13.62 -16.49
N SER A 93 5.31 -12.38 -16.88
CA SER A 93 4.25 -12.08 -17.86
C SER A 93 4.50 -12.71 -19.24
N ARG A 94 5.75 -13.03 -19.58
CA ARG A 94 6.13 -13.81 -20.78
C ARG A 94 5.47 -15.20 -20.87
N LEU A 95 5.00 -15.75 -19.74
CA LEU A 95 4.30 -17.04 -19.69
C LEU A 95 2.77 -16.93 -19.86
N LEU A 96 2.22 -15.71 -19.88
CA LEU A 96 0.77 -15.51 -20.12
C LEU A 96 0.31 -16.09 -21.46
N PRO A 97 1.03 -15.92 -22.59
CA PRO A 97 0.66 -16.53 -23.86
C PRO A 97 0.62 -18.07 -23.80
N VAL A 98 1.54 -18.69 -23.04
CA VAL A 98 1.63 -20.14 -22.86
C VAL A 98 0.36 -20.64 -22.16
N LEU A 99 0.02 -20.05 -21.01
CA LEU A 99 -1.18 -20.42 -20.25
C LEU A 99 -2.47 -20.11 -21.02
N LEU A 100 -2.51 -19.03 -21.80
CA LEU A 100 -3.64 -18.69 -22.65
C LEU A 100 -3.83 -19.62 -23.85
N ARG A 101 -2.76 -20.25 -24.35
CA ARG A 101 -2.84 -21.21 -25.46
C ARG A 101 -3.03 -22.65 -24.99
N ALA A 102 -2.79 -22.94 -23.71
CA ALA A 102 -3.05 -24.25 -23.14
C ALA A 102 -4.51 -24.66 -23.36
N LEU A 103 -4.73 -25.85 -23.92
CA LEU A 103 -6.06 -26.46 -24.04
C LEU A 103 -6.63 -26.76 -22.64
N PHE A 104 -5.80 -27.28 -21.76
CA PHE A 104 -6.10 -27.57 -20.37
C PHE A 104 -5.19 -26.74 -19.49
N ILE A 105 -5.76 -25.71 -18.85
CA ILE A 105 -5.00 -24.92 -17.88
C ILE A 105 -4.93 -25.74 -16.59
N PRO A 106 -3.74 -25.87 -15.95
CA PRO A 106 -3.65 -26.47 -14.63
C PRO A 106 -4.54 -25.74 -13.62
N THR A 107 -4.83 -26.39 -12.50
CA THR A 107 -5.63 -25.75 -11.44
C THR A 107 -4.81 -24.66 -10.75
N ILE A 108 -5.08 -23.40 -11.09
CA ILE A 108 -4.43 -22.23 -10.47
C ILE A 108 -5.38 -21.64 -9.43
N LYS A 109 -4.95 -21.63 -8.17
CA LYS A 109 -5.65 -21.01 -7.04
C LYS A 109 -5.12 -19.61 -6.77
N ASN A 110 -3.81 -19.44 -6.74
CA ASN A 110 -3.17 -18.15 -6.51
C ASN A 110 -2.23 -17.85 -7.67
N LEU A 111 -2.36 -16.68 -8.27
CA LEU A 111 -1.55 -16.27 -9.42
C LEU A 111 -0.81 -14.98 -9.11
N ALA A 112 0.51 -15.07 -8.93
CA ALA A 112 1.40 -13.92 -8.86
C ALA A 112 2.09 -13.72 -10.21
N CYS A 113 1.84 -12.59 -10.88
CA CYS A 113 2.38 -12.27 -12.18
C CYS A 113 3.30 -11.04 -12.10
N VAL A 114 4.56 -11.22 -12.49
CA VAL A 114 5.56 -10.13 -12.59
C VAL A 114 5.60 -9.61 -14.03
N PHE A 115 5.29 -8.34 -14.21
CA PHE A 115 5.24 -7.71 -15.53
C PHE A 115 6.55 -7.02 -15.90
N GLU A 116 6.90 -7.06 -17.17
CA GLU A 116 8.00 -6.28 -17.74
C GLU A 116 7.49 -4.95 -18.32
N LYS A 117 8.30 -3.89 -18.19
CA LYS A 117 7.92 -2.53 -18.60
C LYS A 117 7.62 -2.44 -20.10
N SER A 118 8.36 -3.21 -20.90
CA SER A 118 8.27 -3.23 -22.37
C SER A 118 7.01 -3.92 -22.89
N THR A 119 6.51 -4.95 -22.20
CA THR A 119 5.42 -5.83 -22.68
C THR A 119 4.08 -5.58 -21.99
N LEU A 120 4.05 -4.77 -20.93
CA LEU A 120 2.88 -4.54 -20.09
C LEU A 120 1.57 -4.25 -20.87
N ALA A 121 1.64 -3.57 -22.02
CA ALA A 121 0.46 -3.26 -22.84
C ALA A 121 -0.19 -4.45 -23.50
N PHE A 122 0.65 -5.39 -23.87
CA PHE A 122 0.23 -6.62 -24.46
C PHE A 122 -0.21 -7.61 -23.38
N ASP A 123 0.47 -7.59 -22.24
CA ASP A 123 0.26 -8.54 -21.14
C ASP A 123 -1.04 -8.29 -20.36
N LEU A 124 -1.50 -7.04 -20.24
CA LEU A 124 -2.71 -6.71 -19.46
C LEU A 124 -4.02 -7.29 -20.04
N PRO A 125 -4.30 -7.19 -21.35
CA PRO A 125 -5.39 -7.93 -21.97
C PRO A 125 -5.26 -9.45 -21.77
N MET A 126 -4.02 -9.96 -21.78
CA MET A 126 -3.74 -11.38 -21.63
C MET A 126 -4.04 -11.90 -20.23
N ILE A 127 -3.59 -11.21 -19.17
CA ILE A 127 -3.90 -11.59 -17.79
C ILE A 127 -5.42 -11.56 -17.57
N SER A 128 -6.13 -10.57 -18.11
CA SER A 128 -7.59 -10.50 -18.03
C SER A 128 -8.26 -11.71 -18.71
N ALA A 129 -7.83 -12.04 -19.93
CA ALA A 129 -8.32 -13.22 -20.65
C ALA A 129 -7.97 -14.52 -19.91
N LEU A 130 -6.81 -14.58 -19.26
CA LEU A 130 -6.38 -15.76 -18.51
C LEU A 130 -7.23 -15.92 -17.24
N VAL A 131 -7.38 -14.87 -16.45
CA VAL A 131 -8.22 -14.85 -15.24
C VAL A 131 -9.65 -15.28 -15.56
N ALA A 132 -10.19 -14.85 -16.70
CA ALA A 132 -11.49 -15.32 -17.17
C ALA A 132 -11.55 -16.85 -17.37
N ARG A 133 -10.45 -17.50 -17.75
CA ARG A 133 -10.38 -18.95 -17.92
C ARG A 133 -10.10 -19.73 -16.63
N LEU A 134 -9.66 -19.08 -15.54
CA LEU A 134 -9.28 -19.74 -14.29
C LEU A 134 -10.50 -19.89 -13.36
N THR A 135 -11.11 -21.08 -13.34
CA THR A 135 -12.34 -21.37 -12.56
C THR A 135 -12.11 -21.46 -11.05
N TYR A 136 -10.89 -21.76 -10.61
CA TYR A 136 -10.54 -22.01 -9.21
C TYR A 136 -9.69 -20.91 -8.59
N LEU A 137 -9.67 -19.73 -9.22
CA LEU A 137 -8.81 -18.63 -8.81
C LEU A 137 -9.33 -17.97 -7.53
N ASP A 138 -8.55 -18.11 -6.45
CA ASP A 138 -8.78 -17.47 -5.16
C ASP A 138 -8.12 -16.09 -5.06
N SER A 139 -6.90 -15.93 -5.60
CA SER A 139 -6.18 -14.65 -5.57
C SER A 139 -5.32 -14.38 -6.80
N VAL A 140 -5.14 -13.08 -7.09
CA VAL A 140 -4.25 -12.57 -8.14
C VAL A 140 -3.37 -11.47 -7.56
N ASP A 141 -2.06 -11.66 -7.61
CA ASP A 141 -1.04 -10.65 -7.31
C ASP A 141 -0.41 -10.19 -8.63
N MET A 142 -0.41 -8.88 -8.88
CA MET A 142 0.18 -8.28 -10.08
C MET A 142 1.29 -7.33 -9.67
N ARG A 143 2.53 -7.67 -10.05
CA ARG A 143 3.72 -6.89 -9.70
C ARG A 143 4.20 -6.10 -10.91
N PHE A 144 4.14 -4.79 -10.80
CA PHE A 144 4.57 -3.87 -11.87
C PHE A 144 5.98 -3.33 -11.59
N PRO A 145 6.75 -3.00 -12.64
CA PRO A 145 7.98 -2.26 -12.49
C PRO A 145 7.72 -0.89 -11.83
N PRO A 146 8.63 -0.36 -10.99
CA PRO A 146 8.41 0.86 -10.19
C PRO A 146 8.04 2.10 -11.02
N ASP A 147 8.46 2.17 -12.29
CA ASP A 147 8.17 3.30 -13.18
C ASP A 147 6.96 3.09 -14.09
N ALA A 148 6.46 1.86 -14.20
CA ALA A 148 5.47 1.50 -15.20
C ALA A 148 4.13 2.25 -15.01
N PRO A 149 3.55 2.35 -13.79
CA PRO A 149 2.25 3.01 -13.63
C PRO A 149 2.30 4.51 -13.94
N ARG A 150 3.46 5.17 -13.75
CA ARG A 150 3.63 6.59 -14.09
C ARG A 150 3.54 6.84 -15.59
N VAL A 151 4.29 6.05 -16.37
CA VAL A 151 4.34 6.22 -17.83
C VAL A 151 3.00 5.85 -18.47
N TRP A 152 2.33 4.85 -17.90
CA TRP A 152 1.09 4.29 -18.42
C TRP A 152 -0.14 5.16 -18.17
N MET A 153 -0.21 5.78 -16.99
CA MET A 153 -1.36 6.61 -16.64
C MET A 153 -1.34 7.99 -17.29
N LEU A 154 -0.26 8.34 -17.98
CA LEU A 154 -0.20 9.51 -18.85
C LEU A 154 -0.73 9.22 -20.26
N ASP A 155 -0.89 7.94 -20.62
CA ASP A 155 -1.37 7.48 -21.92
C ASP A 155 -2.80 6.93 -21.78
N ASP A 156 -3.79 7.74 -22.17
CA ASP A 156 -5.22 7.43 -22.01
C ASP A 156 -5.61 6.08 -22.63
N SER A 157 -4.94 5.67 -23.72
CA SER A 157 -5.21 4.39 -24.38
C SER A 157 -4.80 3.20 -23.51
N LYS A 158 -3.61 3.27 -22.91
CA LYS A 158 -3.07 2.24 -22.01
C LYS A 158 -3.79 2.21 -20.68
N HIS A 159 -4.16 3.38 -20.16
CA HIS A 159 -4.99 3.49 -18.96
C HIS A 159 -6.34 2.80 -19.16
N ARG A 160 -7.02 3.04 -20.30
CA ARG A 160 -8.30 2.39 -20.61
C ARG A 160 -8.15 0.87 -20.70
N VAL A 161 -7.10 0.37 -21.34
CA VAL A 161 -6.81 -1.08 -21.41
C VAL A 161 -6.61 -1.66 -20.02
N PHE A 162 -5.83 -1.00 -19.16
CA PHE A 162 -5.63 -1.41 -17.77
C PHE A 162 -6.93 -1.43 -16.97
N CYS A 163 -7.74 -0.38 -17.04
CA CYS A 163 -9.03 -0.30 -16.35
C CYS A 163 -10.00 -1.38 -16.82
N THR A 164 -10.01 -1.68 -18.13
CA THR A 164 -10.85 -2.71 -18.73
C THR A 164 -10.42 -4.09 -18.27
N ALA A 165 -9.11 -4.36 -18.25
CA ALA A 165 -8.55 -5.60 -17.74
C ALA A 165 -8.88 -5.80 -16.25
N LEU A 166 -8.67 -4.77 -15.43
CA LEU A 166 -9.04 -4.79 -14.01
C LEU A 166 -10.54 -5.04 -13.81
N SER A 167 -11.40 -4.30 -14.50
CA SER A 167 -12.85 -4.41 -14.39
C SER A 167 -13.35 -5.82 -14.77
N ALA A 168 -12.77 -6.40 -15.83
CA ALA A 168 -13.06 -7.77 -16.24
C ALA A 168 -12.65 -8.80 -15.17
N MET A 169 -11.46 -8.66 -14.59
CA MET A 169 -11.01 -9.52 -13.48
C MET A 169 -11.91 -9.37 -12.25
N VAL A 170 -12.35 -8.14 -11.96
CA VAL A 170 -13.25 -7.84 -10.84
C VAL A 170 -14.61 -8.50 -11.04
N SER A 171 -15.17 -8.43 -12.24
CA SER A 171 -16.49 -8.99 -12.54
C SER A 171 -16.56 -10.52 -12.41
N ARG A 172 -15.41 -11.21 -12.51
CA ARG A 172 -15.30 -12.67 -12.46
C ARG A 172 -15.11 -13.21 -11.05
N THR A 173 -14.69 -12.37 -10.12
CA THR A 173 -14.49 -12.78 -8.73
C THR A 173 -15.77 -12.45 -7.96
N PRO A 174 -16.55 -13.46 -7.52
CA PRO A 174 -17.79 -13.22 -6.77
C PRO A 174 -17.56 -12.65 -5.36
N ARG A 175 -16.30 -12.36 -5.01
CA ARG A 175 -15.85 -11.85 -3.72
C ARG A 175 -15.42 -10.40 -3.86
N GLU A 176 -15.52 -9.67 -2.76
CA GLU A 176 -15.19 -8.25 -2.72
C GLU A 176 -13.70 -7.99 -2.95
N ILE A 177 -13.43 -6.94 -3.71
CA ILE A 177 -12.07 -6.55 -4.11
C ILE A 177 -11.72 -5.25 -3.42
N ILE A 178 -10.57 -5.27 -2.77
CA ILE A 178 -9.98 -4.14 -2.07
C ILE A 178 -8.85 -3.60 -2.96
N PHE A 179 -9.10 -2.46 -3.59
CA PHE A 179 -8.08 -1.75 -4.36
C PHE A 179 -7.21 -0.91 -3.40
N ILE A 180 -5.92 -1.20 -3.30
CA ILE A 180 -4.97 -0.42 -2.49
C ILE A 180 -3.94 0.23 -3.40
N SER A 181 -4.06 1.54 -3.59
CA SER A 181 -2.97 2.37 -4.09
C SER A 181 -2.27 3.06 -2.93
N ARG A 182 -1.02 3.51 -3.10
CA ARG A 182 -0.26 4.28 -2.08
C ARG A 182 -1.03 5.45 -1.46
N TRP A 183 -2.06 5.94 -2.15
CA TRP A 183 -2.82 7.13 -1.79
C TRP A 183 -4.27 6.84 -1.40
N HIS A 184 -4.79 5.63 -1.68
CA HIS A 184 -6.19 5.28 -1.45
C HIS A 184 -6.39 3.78 -1.29
N CYS A 185 -7.17 3.39 -0.28
CA CYS A 185 -7.84 2.09 -0.22
C CYS A 185 -9.30 2.29 -0.62
N LEU A 186 -9.77 1.56 -1.63
CA LEU A 186 -11.12 1.68 -2.20
C LEU A 186 -11.74 0.29 -2.34
N ARG A 187 -12.97 0.15 -1.85
CA ARG A 187 -13.86 -0.98 -2.12
C ARG A 187 -14.81 -0.53 -3.22
N CYS A 188 -14.82 -1.20 -4.35
CA CYS A 188 -15.59 -0.78 -5.52
C CYS A 188 -16.04 -2.00 -6.32
N SER A 189 -17.28 -1.94 -6.81
CA SER A 189 -17.76 -2.81 -7.89
C SER A 189 -16.95 -2.56 -9.18
N SER A 190 -17.04 -3.48 -10.15
CA SER A 190 -16.36 -3.37 -11.45
C SER A 190 -16.69 -2.06 -12.19
N GLN A 191 -17.91 -1.54 -12.00
CA GLN A 191 -18.41 -0.30 -12.61
C GLN A 191 -17.91 0.95 -11.86
N GLU A 192 -17.90 0.92 -10.53
CA GLU A 192 -17.36 2.02 -9.71
C GLU A 192 -15.84 2.17 -9.85
N LEU A 193 -15.11 1.05 -9.99
CA LEU A 193 -13.67 1.08 -10.27
C LEU A 193 -13.40 1.76 -11.61
N PHE A 194 -14.18 1.42 -12.64
CA PHE A 194 -14.04 2.00 -13.97
C PHE A 194 -14.33 3.50 -13.94
N GLU A 195 -15.44 3.93 -13.35
CA GLU A 195 -15.77 5.36 -13.21
C GLU A 195 -14.73 6.14 -12.39
N LEU A 196 -14.19 5.53 -11.33
CA LEU A 196 -13.20 6.17 -10.48
C LEU A 196 -11.85 6.35 -11.18
N LEU A 197 -11.44 5.35 -11.97
CA LEU A 197 -10.23 5.42 -12.78
C LEU A 197 -10.39 6.42 -13.94
N ASP A 198 -11.57 6.50 -14.55
CA ASP A 198 -11.88 7.44 -15.65
C ASP A 198 -11.99 8.90 -15.15
N ARG A 199 -12.55 9.12 -13.95
CA ARG A 199 -12.59 10.45 -13.31
C ARG A 199 -11.20 10.95 -12.89
N LYS A 200 -10.25 10.05 -12.65
CA LYS A 200 -8.88 10.39 -12.22
C LYS A 200 -7.93 10.64 -13.40
N SER A 201 -8.02 9.89 -14.50
CA SER A 201 -7.29 10.20 -15.73
C SER A 201 -7.63 11.59 -16.26
N ALA A 202 -8.90 12.00 -16.16
CA ALA A 202 -9.36 13.34 -16.52
C ALA A 202 -8.72 14.47 -15.67
N LYS A 203 -8.18 14.16 -14.47
CA LYS A 203 -7.53 15.12 -13.57
C LYS A 203 -6.01 14.91 -13.54
N LYS A 204 -5.38 15.19 -14.69
CA LYS A 204 -3.94 15.09 -15.10
C LYS A 204 -2.78 15.46 -14.13
N LYS A 205 -2.87 15.37 -12.80
CA LYS A 205 -1.80 15.84 -11.89
C LYS A 205 -1.39 14.96 -10.71
N GLN A 206 -1.87 13.73 -10.57
CA GLN A 206 -1.42 12.85 -9.48
C GLN A 206 -0.76 11.58 -10.02
N SER A 207 0.51 11.40 -9.65
CA SER A 207 1.32 10.22 -9.92
C SER A 207 0.79 9.02 -9.13
N LEU A 208 0.46 7.95 -9.84
CA LEU A 208 -0.17 6.74 -9.33
C LEU A 208 0.80 5.54 -9.36
N SER A 209 2.09 5.78 -9.06
CA SER A 209 3.21 4.82 -9.21
C SER A 209 3.10 3.51 -8.43
N ASP A 210 2.11 3.34 -7.54
CA ASP A 210 2.05 2.18 -6.66
C ASP A 210 0.58 1.77 -6.49
N ILE A 211 0.19 0.73 -7.23
CA ILE A 211 -1.15 0.14 -7.24
C ILE A 211 -1.01 -1.34 -6.95
N THR A 212 -1.70 -1.79 -5.90
CA THR A 212 -1.88 -3.18 -5.51
C THR A 212 -3.38 -3.48 -5.52
N VAL A 213 -3.80 -4.47 -6.30
CA VAL A 213 -5.20 -4.91 -6.33
C VAL A 213 -5.30 -6.14 -5.45
N ILE A 214 -6.04 -6.06 -4.34
CA ILE A 214 -6.18 -7.14 -3.36
C ILE A 214 -7.56 -7.76 -3.52
N THR A 215 -7.60 -9.07 -3.72
CA THR A 215 -8.83 -9.86 -3.61
C THR A 215 -8.86 -10.56 -2.25
N SER A 216 -10.07 -10.76 -1.71
CA SER A 216 -10.44 -10.96 -0.30
C SER A 216 -9.69 -11.96 0.63
N THR A 217 -8.55 -12.57 0.30
CA THR A 217 -8.03 -13.71 1.08
C THR A 217 -6.56 -13.71 1.54
N LYS A 218 -5.70 -12.72 1.28
CA LYS A 218 -4.43 -12.53 2.06
C LYS A 218 -3.71 -11.23 1.69
N LEU A 219 -2.96 -10.71 2.65
CA LEU A 219 -2.34 -9.38 2.64
C LEU A 219 -0.81 -9.57 2.63
N TYR A 220 -0.11 -9.17 1.55
CA TYR A 220 1.35 -9.10 1.53
C TYR A 220 1.79 -7.77 0.92
N PHE A 221 2.65 -7.07 1.67
CA PHE A 221 3.46 -5.96 1.17
C PHE A 221 4.84 -6.50 0.81
N GLN A 222 5.40 -6.09 -0.32
CA GLN A 222 6.84 -6.23 -0.56
C GLN A 222 7.40 -4.98 -1.21
N ARG A 223 8.25 -4.27 -0.44
CA ARG A 223 9.34 -3.44 -0.94
C ARG A 223 10.43 -3.39 0.15
N ASP A 224 11.43 -4.28 -0.01
CA ASP A 224 12.68 -4.44 0.78
C ASP A 224 12.56 -4.65 2.31
N PRO A 225 13.58 -5.26 2.97
CA PRO A 225 13.35 -6.12 4.14
C PRO A 225 13.20 -5.31 5.42
N LEU A 226 11.98 -4.90 5.71
CA LEU A 226 11.61 -4.46 7.06
C LEU A 226 11.41 -5.70 7.93
N HIS A 227 12.49 -6.14 8.57
CA HIS A 227 12.43 -7.06 9.70
C HIS A 227 11.49 -6.44 10.75
N ASN A 228 10.41 -7.15 11.12
CA ASN A 228 9.47 -6.85 12.22
C ASN A 228 8.15 -6.12 11.90
N LEU A 229 7.42 -6.46 10.84
CA LEU A 229 6.00 -6.11 10.76
C LEU A 229 5.10 -7.27 11.23
N ARG A 230 4.37 -7.03 12.33
CA ARG A 230 3.22 -7.84 12.75
C ARG A 230 2.05 -7.62 11.77
N PRO A 231 1.17 -8.62 11.58
CA PRO A 231 -0.01 -8.46 10.73
C PRO A 231 -0.89 -7.32 11.25
N PHE A 232 -1.32 -6.41 10.37
CA PHE A 232 -2.31 -5.39 10.68
C PHE A 232 -3.44 -5.41 9.64
N THR A 233 -4.66 -5.13 10.11
CA THR A 233 -5.86 -5.02 9.27
C THR A 233 -6.20 -3.54 9.10
N MET A 234 -6.32 -3.07 7.87
CA MET A 234 -6.82 -1.73 7.57
C MET A 234 -8.31 -1.82 7.26
N LEU A 235 -9.15 -1.15 8.04
CA LEU A 235 -10.61 -1.17 7.87
C LEU A 235 -11.08 0.11 7.17
N VAL A 236 -11.68 -0.06 5.99
CA VAL A 236 -12.35 1.01 5.24
C VAL A 236 -13.85 0.73 5.26
N LEU A 237 -14.59 1.57 5.97
CA LEU A 237 -16.03 1.44 6.17
C LEU A 237 -16.81 2.29 5.15
N ASN A 238 -17.96 1.80 4.67
CA ASN A 238 -18.88 2.50 3.75
C ASN A 238 -20.30 2.60 4.35
N GLU A 239 -21.14 3.45 3.76
CA GLU A 239 -22.50 3.86 4.18
C GLU A 239 -23.48 2.68 4.42
N SER A 240 -23.25 1.50 3.81
CA SER A 240 -24.10 0.32 4.00
C SER A 240 -23.71 -0.60 5.15
N THR A 241 -22.53 -0.40 5.78
CA THR A 241 -22.09 -1.20 6.94
C THR A 241 -22.74 -0.71 8.24
N THR A 242 -24.05 -0.89 8.34
CA THR A 242 -24.77 -0.84 9.62
C THR A 242 -25.01 -2.27 10.07
N GLY A 243 -24.44 -2.67 11.21
CA GLY A 243 -24.81 -3.92 11.87
C GLY A 243 -23.86 -5.11 11.75
N LEU A 244 -22.59 -4.93 11.35
CA LEU A 244 -21.59 -5.96 11.62
C LEU A 244 -21.21 -5.92 13.12
N PRO A 245 -21.32 -7.02 13.88
CA PRO A 245 -20.72 -7.10 15.20
C PRO A 245 -19.19 -7.07 15.03
N PHE A 246 -18.57 -5.98 15.49
CA PHE A 246 -17.13 -5.73 15.33
C PHE A 246 -16.27 -6.49 16.37
N ASP A 247 -16.93 -7.26 17.21
CA ASP A 247 -16.40 -7.99 18.37
C ASP A 247 -15.29 -8.99 18.00
N GLN A 248 -15.17 -9.33 16.71
CA GLN A 248 -14.20 -10.33 16.21
C GLN A 248 -12.94 -9.72 15.58
N PHE A 249 -12.84 -8.40 15.42
CA PHE A 249 -11.68 -7.80 14.76
C PHE A 249 -10.63 -7.29 15.77
N SER A 250 -9.43 -7.89 15.73
CA SER A 250 -8.25 -7.37 16.40
C SER A 250 -7.60 -6.25 15.60
N LEU A 251 -8.25 -5.07 15.59
CA LEU A 251 -7.70 -3.88 14.94
C LEU A 251 -6.79 -3.12 15.89
N ALA A 252 -5.50 -3.12 15.58
CA ALA A 252 -4.52 -2.29 16.27
C ALA A 252 -4.52 -0.82 15.80
N LEU A 253 -4.90 -0.58 14.54
CA LEU A 253 -4.83 0.75 13.89
C LEU A 253 -6.17 1.11 13.25
N ALA A 254 -6.73 2.26 13.62
CA ALA A 254 -7.89 2.87 12.94
C ALA A 254 -7.48 4.18 12.26
N ARG A 255 -7.78 4.30 10.96
CA ARG A 255 -7.48 5.48 10.14
C ARG A 255 -8.75 6.01 9.48
N TRP A 256 -9.17 7.22 9.84
CA TRP A 256 -10.39 7.83 9.29
C TRP A 256 -10.06 9.09 8.51
N GLY A 257 -10.33 9.15 7.21
CA GLY A 257 -10.03 10.35 6.44
C GLY A 257 -10.92 10.67 5.26
N SER A 258 -11.14 11.97 5.06
CA SER A 258 -11.92 12.50 3.95
C SER A 258 -11.03 12.98 2.77
N ASN A 259 -10.76 12.12 1.80
CA ASN A 259 -10.33 12.52 0.45
C ASN A 259 -11.54 12.64 -0.47
N LYS A 260 -12.30 13.76 -0.43
CA LYS A 260 -13.47 14.15 -1.29
C LYS A 260 -14.60 13.13 -1.55
N ASN A 261 -14.42 11.83 -1.31
CA ASN A 261 -15.27 10.68 -1.62
C ASN A 261 -15.25 9.65 -0.46
N THR A 262 -15.20 10.12 0.77
CA THR A 262 -14.99 9.28 1.97
C THR A 262 -15.96 9.72 3.04
N LEU A 263 -16.30 8.80 3.95
CA LEU A 263 -17.34 8.94 4.98
C LEU A 263 -17.43 10.39 5.48
N SER A 264 -18.62 10.98 5.31
CA SER A 264 -18.91 12.31 5.83
C SER A 264 -18.66 12.34 7.35
N ALA A 265 -18.37 13.52 7.87
CA ALA A 265 -18.18 13.70 9.30
C ALA A 265 -19.42 13.28 10.12
N ALA A 266 -20.61 13.52 9.56
CA ALA A 266 -21.88 13.07 10.13
C ALA A 266 -21.98 11.54 10.17
N HIS A 267 -21.52 10.85 9.12
CA HIS A 267 -21.48 9.38 9.09
C HIS A 267 -20.53 8.82 10.14
N LEU A 268 -19.31 9.35 10.22
CA LEU A 268 -18.38 8.93 11.28
C LEU A 268 -18.98 9.18 12.66
N SER A 269 -19.58 10.34 12.90
CA SER A 269 -20.22 10.66 14.18
C SER A 269 -21.39 9.70 14.50
N ALA A 270 -22.13 9.23 13.49
CA ALA A 270 -23.19 8.22 13.69
C ALA A 270 -22.64 6.80 13.93
N MET A 271 -21.43 6.49 13.44
CA MET A 271 -20.82 5.17 13.55
C MET A 271 -20.02 4.97 14.84
N LEU A 272 -19.28 5.98 15.29
CA LEU A 272 -18.41 5.90 16.47
C LEU A 272 -19.11 5.36 17.74
N PRO A 273 -20.38 5.70 18.04
CA PRO A 273 -21.12 5.12 19.17
C PRO A 273 -21.24 3.60 19.13
N LYS A 274 -21.21 3.00 17.93
CA LYS A 274 -21.46 1.58 17.68
C LYS A 274 -20.18 0.76 17.50
N LEU A 275 -19.02 1.42 17.40
CA LEU A 275 -17.73 0.75 17.19
C LEU A 275 -17.11 0.36 18.53
N THR A 276 -16.79 -0.92 18.66
CA THR A 276 -16.02 -1.51 19.76
C THR A 276 -14.79 -2.17 19.17
N LEU A 277 -13.61 -1.60 19.43
CA LEU A 277 -12.33 -2.03 18.88
C LEU A 277 -11.39 -2.39 20.05
N PRO A 278 -11.54 -3.57 20.68
CA PRO A 278 -10.90 -3.89 21.96
C PRO A 278 -9.37 -3.89 21.93
N HIS A 279 -8.77 -3.94 20.74
CA HIS A 279 -7.32 -3.95 20.55
C HIS A 279 -6.76 -2.66 19.92
N LEU A 280 -7.57 -1.60 19.84
CA LEU A 280 -7.15 -0.34 19.21
C LEU A 280 -6.03 0.36 19.98
N THR A 281 -4.80 0.28 19.48
CA THR A 281 -3.63 0.96 20.07
C THR A 281 -3.37 2.31 19.43
N THR A 282 -3.70 2.50 18.14
CA THR A 282 -3.41 3.73 17.41
C THR A 282 -4.65 4.25 16.69
N LEU A 283 -4.97 5.52 16.93
CA LEU A 283 -6.07 6.23 16.29
C LEU A 283 -5.56 7.39 15.44
N THR A 284 -5.77 7.33 14.12
CA THR A 284 -5.42 8.42 13.20
C THR A 284 -6.67 9.08 12.60
N ILE A 285 -6.80 10.39 12.79
CA ILE A 285 -7.96 11.20 12.41
C ILE A 285 -7.55 12.21 11.33
N PHE A 286 -8.17 12.12 10.16
CA PHE A 286 -8.01 13.08 9.05
C PHE A 286 -9.34 13.76 8.68
N THR A 287 -10.49 13.21 9.07
CA THR A 287 -11.80 13.75 8.71
C THR A 287 -12.15 14.95 9.57
N ARG A 288 -12.52 16.05 8.91
CA ARG A 288 -12.98 17.27 9.59
C ARG A 288 -14.43 17.13 10.03
N GLY A 289 -14.81 17.84 11.11
CA GLY A 289 -16.21 17.98 11.54
C GLY A 289 -16.80 16.77 12.26
N ILE A 290 -15.97 15.83 12.70
CA ILE A 290 -16.43 14.78 13.63
C ILE A 290 -16.89 15.50 14.89
N ASP A 291 -18.09 15.15 15.37
CA ASP A 291 -18.62 15.68 16.61
C ASP A 291 -17.65 15.37 17.76
N PRO A 292 -17.12 16.39 18.47
CA PRO A 292 -16.12 16.17 19.50
C PRO A 292 -16.65 15.35 20.69
N GLY A 293 -17.94 15.47 21.02
CA GLY A 293 -18.57 14.65 22.07
C GLY A 293 -18.58 13.17 21.69
N THR A 294 -18.93 12.87 20.45
CA THR A 294 -18.91 11.49 19.94
C THR A 294 -17.50 10.90 19.93
N LEU A 295 -16.50 11.68 19.51
CA LEU A 295 -15.10 11.24 19.56
C LEU A 295 -14.62 11.03 21.01
N ARG A 296 -15.07 11.88 21.95
CA ARG A 296 -14.84 11.72 23.38
C ARG A 296 -15.32 10.36 23.87
N ASP A 297 -16.59 10.07 23.63
CA ASP A 297 -17.25 8.85 24.09
C ASP A 297 -16.60 7.62 23.47
N PHE A 298 -16.18 7.74 22.21
CA PHE A 298 -15.37 6.71 21.56
C PHE A 298 -14.05 6.49 22.31
N LEU A 299 -13.26 7.53 22.57
CA LEU A 299 -11.98 7.39 23.28
C LEU A 299 -12.15 6.84 24.71
N ILE A 300 -13.22 7.23 25.43
CA ILE A 300 -13.54 6.68 26.77
C ILE A 300 -13.78 5.17 26.70
N ARG A 301 -14.43 4.67 25.65
CA ARG A 301 -14.65 3.23 25.43
C ARG A 301 -13.38 2.48 25.00
N HIS A 302 -12.29 3.19 24.67
CA HIS A 302 -11.05 2.61 24.15
C HIS A 302 -9.81 3.06 24.97
N PRO A 303 -9.75 2.73 26.28
CA PRO A 303 -8.66 3.16 27.17
C PRO A 303 -7.27 2.59 26.82
N GLN A 304 -7.22 1.59 25.94
CA GLN A 304 -5.99 0.96 25.44
C GLN A 304 -5.29 1.75 24.31
N VAL A 305 -5.88 2.86 23.84
CA VAL A 305 -5.25 3.72 22.84
C VAL A 305 -3.94 4.29 23.40
N GLU A 306 -2.84 3.98 22.73
CA GLU A 306 -1.49 4.46 23.06
C GLU A 306 -1.09 5.67 22.22
N THR A 307 -1.59 5.77 20.98
CA THR A 307 -1.22 6.84 20.05
C THR A 307 -2.45 7.48 19.42
N ILE A 308 -2.53 8.82 19.47
CA ILE A 308 -3.53 9.61 18.74
C ILE A 308 -2.83 10.51 17.73
N GLU A 309 -3.17 10.37 16.45
CA GLU A 309 -2.66 11.18 15.36
C GLU A 309 -3.79 12.04 14.77
N ASP A 310 -3.81 13.35 15.03
CA ASP A 310 -4.74 14.30 14.42
C ASP A 310 -4.09 15.04 13.24
N LEU A 311 -4.42 14.58 12.04
CA LEU A 311 -3.92 15.08 10.77
C LEU A 311 -4.96 15.91 10.03
N ARG A 312 -5.88 16.55 10.76
CA ARG A 312 -6.88 17.44 10.19
C ARG A 312 -6.26 18.78 9.80
N ARG A 313 -6.08 18.98 8.50
CA ARG A 313 -5.61 20.25 7.91
C ARG A 313 -6.61 21.40 8.14
N ARG A 314 -6.63 22.07 9.29
CA ARG A 314 -7.27 23.38 9.63
C ARG A 314 -7.81 23.32 11.07
N ARG A 315 -7.71 24.45 11.79
CA ARG A 315 -8.23 24.65 13.16
C ARG A 315 -9.54 23.89 13.36
N SER A 316 -9.42 22.75 14.02
CA SER A 316 -10.56 22.00 14.49
C SER A 316 -10.93 22.57 15.86
N GLN A 317 -12.19 22.89 16.07
CA GLN A 317 -12.68 23.29 17.39
C GLN A 317 -12.77 22.01 18.24
N TRP A 318 -11.65 21.61 18.84
CA TRP A 318 -11.63 20.63 19.93
C TRP A 318 -12.28 21.19 21.21
N ASP A 319 -12.77 22.44 21.21
CA ASP A 319 -13.37 23.13 22.36
C ASP A 319 -14.32 22.27 23.22
N PRO A 320 -15.18 21.39 22.67
CA PRO A 320 -16.06 20.57 23.51
C PRO A 320 -15.33 19.43 24.23
N LEU A 321 -14.22 18.92 23.69
CA LEU A 321 -13.37 17.92 24.34
C LEU A 321 -12.58 18.51 25.52
N LEU A 322 -12.43 19.83 25.56
CA LEU A 322 -11.74 20.57 26.62
C LEU A 322 -12.60 20.78 27.87
N GLN A 323 -13.92 20.53 27.82
CA GLN A 323 -14.81 20.79 28.97
C GLN A 323 -14.57 19.82 30.14
N GLN A 324 -14.05 18.63 29.86
CA GLN A 324 -13.71 17.64 30.88
C GLN A 324 -12.44 16.90 30.45
N PRO A 325 -11.48 16.61 31.35
CA PRO A 325 -10.36 15.76 31.00
C PRO A 325 -10.80 14.34 30.59
N LEU A 326 -10.12 13.74 29.62
CA LEU A 326 -10.20 12.33 29.23
C LEU A 326 -9.10 11.57 29.95
N ALA A 327 -9.48 10.58 30.73
CA ALA A 327 -8.53 9.63 31.29
C ALA A 327 -8.16 8.59 30.22
N LEU A 328 -7.05 8.81 29.50
CA LEU A 328 -6.45 7.82 28.62
C LEU A 328 -5.16 7.29 29.25
N PRO A 329 -5.24 6.31 30.16
CA PRO A 329 -4.12 5.91 31.01
C PRO A 329 -2.94 5.33 30.23
N ASN A 330 -3.19 4.79 29.02
CA ASN A 330 -2.17 4.21 28.17
C ASN A 330 -1.66 5.17 27.08
N LEU A 331 -2.16 6.40 27.02
CA LEU A 331 -1.75 7.34 25.98
C LEU A 331 -0.28 7.72 26.16
N ARG A 332 0.53 7.30 25.18
CA ARG A 332 1.98 7.54 25.14
C ARG A 332 2.35 8.60 24.13
N GLU A 333 1.63 8.69 23.02
CA GLU A 333 2.01 9.54 21.90
C GLU A 333 0.82 10.34 21.36
N ILE A 334 1.01 11.65 21.21
CA ILE A 334 0.08 12.51 20.49
C ILE A 334 0.83 13.09 19.29
N ARG A 335 0.28 12.92 18.09
CA ARG A 335 0.76 13.59 16.89
C ARG A 335 -0.30 14.54 16.38
N ALA A 336 0.05 15.80 16.13
CA ALA A 336 -0.86 16.70 15.46
C ALA A 336 -0.17 17.56 14.39
N GLU A 337 -0.93 17.91 13.35
CA GLU A 337 -0.47 18.77 12.26
C GLU A 337 -0.18 20.22 12.70
N THR A 338 -0.70 20.64 13.85
CA THR A 338 -0.52 22.00 14.36
C THR A 338 -0.22 22.02 15.86
N ALA A 339 0.41 23.09 16.33
CA ALA A 339 0.65 23.29 17.76
C ALA A 339 -0.66 23.52 18.53
N ALA A 340 -1.66 24.13 17.87
CA ALA A 340 -2.98 24.37 18.45
C ALA A 340 -3.76 23.06 18.64
N ASP A 341 -3.71 22.16 17.66
CA ASP A 341 -4.36 20.85 17.76
C ASP A 341 -3.65 19.98 18.82
N SER A 342 -2.31 20.02 18.87
CA SER A 342 -1.52 19.33 19.91
C SER A 342 -1.91 19.80 21.31
N LEU A 343 -1.99 21.12 21.51
CA LEU A 343 -2.46 21.71 22.77
C LEU A 343 -3.85 21.24 23.15
N SER A 344 -4.76 21.25 22.19
CA SER A 344 -6.15 20.89 22.44
C SER A 344 -6.27 19.42 22.88
N LEU A 345 -5.52 18.54 22.22
CA LEU A 345 -5.41 17.13 22.61
C LEU A 345 -4.77 16.93 23.99
N LEU A 346 -3.73 17.71 24.32
CA LEU A 346 -3.06 17.66 25.62
C LEU A 346 -3.95 18.13 26.76
N PHE A 347 -4.72 19.20 26.56
CA PHE A 347 -5.71 19.66 27.54
C PHE A 347 -6.84 18.64 27.71
N ALA A 348 -7.24 18.00 26.61
CA ALA A 348 -8.27 16.97 26.64
C ALA A 348 -7.83 15.70 27.37
N THR A 349 -6.54 15.42 27.63
CA THR A 349 -6.05 14.10 28.09
C THR A 349 -5.52 14.05 29.54
N ALA A 350 -5.78 15.08 30.35
CA ALA A 350 -5.35 15.13 31.75
C ALA A 350 -6.02 14.03 32.62
N PRO A 351 -5.33 13.46 33.66
CA PRO A 351 -4.18 14.02 34.38
C PRO A 351 -2.79 13.56 33.93
N LEU A 352 -2.65 12.42 33.26
CA LEU A 352 -1.34 11.86 32.85
C LEU A 352 -1.00 12.31 31.42
N PRO A 353 -0.08 13.26 31.22
CA PRO A 353 0.35 13.64 29.88
C PRO A 353 1.05 12.46 29.18
N PRO A 354 0.97 12.41 27.83
CA PRO A 354 1.72 11.45 27.04
C PRO A 354 3.23 11.63 27.25
N ARG A 355 3.98 10.54 27.18
CA ARG A 355 5.45 10.55 27.24
C ARG A 355 6.08 11.22 26.02
N THR A 356 5.46 11.08 24.86
CA THR A 356 5.95 11.60 23.60
C THR A 356 4.92 12.53 22.98
N ILE A 357 5.33 13.74 22.61
CA ILE A 357 4.48 14.76 22.01
C ILE A 357 5.09 15.10 20.65
N CYS A 358 4.40 14.74 19.57
CA CYS A 358 4.82 15.04 18.20
C CYS A 358 4.03 16.24 17.67
N VAL A 359 4.75 17.32 17.37
CA VAL A 359 4.16 18.59 16.97
C VAL A 359 4.76 19.02 15.66
N ILE A 360 3.90 19.25 14.68
CA ILE A 360 4.29 19.87 13.43
C ILE A 360 4.11 21.39 13.59
N PHE A 361 5.22 22.14 13.64
CA PHE A 361 5.12 23.60 13.74
C PHE A 361 4.96 24.22 12.34
N ASN A 362 3.77 24.73 12.06
CA ASN A 362 3.47 25.43 10.82
C ASN A 362 3.82 26.93 10.92
N LYS A 363 4.06 27.56 9.76
CA LYS A 363 4.66 28.89 9.65
C LYS A 363 3.89 30.03 10.34
N LYS A 364 2.59 29.86 10.54
CA LYS A 364 1.65 30.91 10.93
C LYS A 364 1.24 30.86 12.41
N GLU A 365 1.82 29.96 13.21
CA GLU A 365 1.26 29.60 14.53
C GLU A 365 2.11 30.04 15.73
N THR A 366 2.60 31.28 15.71
CA THR A 366 3.44 31.82 16.80
C THR A 366 2.73 31.81 18.16
N SER A 367 1.44 32.14 18.20
CA SER A 367 0.66 32.17 19.46
C SER A 367 0.36 30.79 20.03
N ALA A 368 0.03 29.81 19.17
CA ALA A 368 -0.24 28.44 19.58
C ALA A 368 1.03 27.76 20.11
N ARG A 369 2.17 27.99 19.44
CA ARG A 369 3.48 27.53 19.94
C ARG A 369 3.81 28.09 21.31
N ALA A 370 3.66 29.40 21.50
CA ALA A 370 3.94 30.02 22.80
C ALA A 370 3.05 29.44 23.91
N SER A 371 1.79 29.15 23.59
CA SER A 371 0.84 28.53 24.51
C SER A 371 1.23 27.08 24.83
N LEU A 372 1.73 26.33 23.85
CA LEU A 372 2.21 24.96 24.01
C LEU A 372 3.42 24.91 24.94
N PHE A 373 4.39 25.79 24.71
CA PHE A 373 5.58 25.85 25.56
C PHE A 373 5.24 26.26 26.99
N ARG A 374 4.33 27.23 27.19
CA ARG A 374 3.84 27.58 28.53
C ARG A 374 3.08 26.45 29.21
N TYR A 375 2.39 25.61 28.43
CA TYR A 375 1.71 24.44 28.96
C TYR A 375 2.73 23.39 29.41
N LEU A 376 3.70 23.07 28.56
CA LEU A 376 4.76 22.11 28.85
C LEU A 376 5.63 22.56 30.03
N SER A 377 5.97 23.85 30.12
CA SER A 377 6.81 24.39 31.20
C SER A 377 6.17 24.30 32.59
N ARG A 378 4.85 24.06 32.67
CA ARG A 378 4.12 23.88 33.94
C ARG A 378 4.01 22.42 34.38
N ARG A 379 4.56 21.49 33.59
CA ARG A 379 4.46 20.05 33.85
C ARG A 379 5.81 19.52 34.33
N ASP A 380 5.79 18.75 35.42
CA ASP A 380 6.97 18.08 36.00
C ASP A 380 7.26 16.70 35.40
N ILE A 381 6.69 16.39 34.23
CA ILE A 381 6.77 15.05 33.65
C ILE A 381 7.73 15.08 32.46
N PRO A 382 8.77 14.23 32.44
CA PRO A 382 9.66 14.11 31.28
C PRO A 382 8.86 13.82 30.02
N ALA A 383 9.11 14.60 28.98
CA ALA A 383 8.41 14.51 27.71
C ALA A 383 9.42 14.54 26.56
N GLU A 384 9.40 13.50 25.74
CA GLU A 384 10.04 13.50 24.44
C GLU A 384 9.21 14.39 23.51
N LEU A 385 9.83 15.45 22.97
CA LEU A 385 9.17 16.38 22.06
C LEU A 385 9.67 16.13 20.63
N LYS A 386 8.87 15.43 19.83
CA LYS A 386 9.16 15.30 18.39
C LYS A 386 8.66 16.54 17.67
N ILE A 387 9.58 17.22 17.00
CA ILE A 387 9.33 18.47 16.30
C ILE A 387 9.55 18.26 14.81
N GLN A 388 8.46 18.31 14.05
CA GLN A 388 8.58 18.48 12.61
C GLN A 388 8.64 19.97 12.29
N TRP A 389 9.81 20.42 11.86
CA TRP A 389 10.09 21.83 11.63
C TRP A 389 9.98 22.17 10.15
N GLN A 390 8.89 22.83 9.79
CA GLN A 390 8.64 23.25 8.40
C GLN A 390 8.89 24.76 8.19
N TRP A 391 9.85 25.35 8.93
CA TRP A 391 10.00 26.80 9.05
C TRP A 391 11.24 27.37 8.37
N SER A 392 11.05 28.50 7.68
CA SER A 392 12.11 29.30 7.04
C SER A 392 12.37 30.64 7.76
N ARG A 393 11.93 30.79 9.02
CA ARG A 393 12.02 32.08 9.75
C ARG A 393 12.86 31.92 11.02
N THR A 394 13.52 33.02 11.37
CA THR A 394 14.35 33.14 12.56
C THR A 394 13.52 32.99 13.84
N LEU A 395 14.08 32.27 14.81
CA LEU A 395 13.54 32.20 16.17
C LEU A 395 13.47 33.60 16.78
N THR A 396 12.40 33.89 17.52
CA THR A 396 12.26 35.16 18.24
C THR A 396 12.93 35.08 19.61
N LYS A 397 13.26 36.23 20.23
CA LYS A 397 13.72 36.28 21.63
C LYS A 397 12.74 35.61 22.59
N THR A 398 11.44 35.71 22.31
CA THR A 398 10.37 35.06 23.07
C THR A 398 10.47 33.54 23.02
N ASP A 399 10.79 32.96 21.85
CA ASP A 399 10.92 31.51 21.69
C ASP A 399 12.09 30.96 22.50
N LEU A 400 13.22 31.68 22.51
CA LEU A 400 14.40 31.32 23.32
C LEU A 400 14.12 31.45 24.83
N THR A 401 13.35 32.46 25.22
CA THR A 401 12.95 32.64 26.63
C THR A 401 12.04 31.49 27.07
N LEU A 402 11.11 31.07 26.22
CA LEU A 402 10.24 29.92 26.49
C LEU A 402 11.01 28.60 26.53
N ALA A 403 11.98 28.41 25.63
CA ALA A 403 12.83 27.21 25.61
C ALA A 403 13.52 26.98 26.97
N ARG A 404 14.03 28.04 27.58
CA ARG A 404 14.68 27.98 28.90
C ARG A 404 13.77 27.52 30.03
N SER A 405 12.46 27.65 29.86
CA SER A 405 11.46 27.19 30.84
C SER A 405 11.02 25.74 30.63
N LEU A 406 11.45 25.07 29.56
CA LEU A 406 11.06 23.70 29.23
C LEU A 406 11.97 22.67 29.94
N HIS A 407 11.87 22.62 31.27
CA HIS A 407 12.62 21.66 32.11
C HIS A 407 12.18 20.21 31.93
N CYS A 408 11.03 19.97 31.31
CA CYS A 408 10.47 18.66 31.07
C CYS A 408 10.92 18.02 29.75
N VAL A 409 11.56 18.76 28.83
CA VAL A 409 11.93 18.25 27.51
C VAL A 409 13.35 17.70 27.54
N ASP A 410 13.48 16.38 27.55
CA ASP A 410 14.75 15.64 27.61
C ASP A 410 15.21 15.14 26.24
N ALA A 411 14.28 14.85 25.33
CA ALA A 411 14.56 14.42 23.97
C ALA A 411 13.84 15.29 22.93
N VAL A 412 14.55 15.65 21.86
CA VAL A 412 13.97 16.35 20.71
C VAL A 412 14.32 15.66 19.40
N VAL A 413 13.29 15.27 18.65
CA VAL A 413 13.44 14.80 17.27
C VAL A 413 13.18 15.95 16.32
N VAL A 414 14.09 16.23 15.40
CA VAL A 414 14.01 17.33 14.44
C VAL A 414 13.90 16.77 13.03
N GLU A 415 12.73 16.91 12.43
CA GLU A 415 12.53 16.66 11.01
C GLU A 415 12.57 17.98 10.24
N CYS A 416 13.62 18.18 9.45
CA CYS A 416 13.81 19.38 8.61
C CYS A 416 13.91 18.99 7.14
N ARG A 417 13.36 19.84 6.26
CA ARG A 417 13.54 19.67 4.80
C ARG A 417 14.93 20.04 4.33
N ARG A 418 15.49 21.09 4.95
CA ARG A 418 16.77 21.68 4.58
C ARG A 418 17.70 21.73 5.78
N ILE A 419 18.99 21.54 5.53
CA ILE A 419 20.03 21.62 6.55
C ILE A 419 20.13 23.05 7.11
N GLU A 420 19.89 24.07 6.30
CA GLU A 420 19.89 25.46 6.76
C GLU A 420 18.81 25.71 7.82
N ASP A 421 17.65 25.07 7.70
CA ASP A 421 16.53 25.22 8.64
C ASP A 421 16.85 24.59 10.01
N SER A 422 17.63 23.49 10.05
CA SER A 422 18.09 22.90 11.32
C SER A 422 19.15 23.74 12.01
N THR A 423 19.99 24.49 11.28
CA THR A 423 20.95 25.43 11.91
C THR A 423 20.24 26.55 12.67
N LEU A 424 19.09 27.02 12.15
CA LEU A 424 18.27 28.04 12.80
C LEU A 424 17.65 27.54 14.12
N LEU A 425 17.55 26.23 14.32
CA LEU A 425 17.03 25.61 15.54
C LEU A 425 18.07 25.46 16.66
N LEU A 426 19.36 25.46 16.33
CA LEU A 426 20.42 25.20 17.30
C LEU A 426 20.39 26.14 18.51
N PRO A 427 20.14 27.46 18.37
CA PRO A 427 20.02 28.34 19.54
C PRO A 427 18.85 27.98 20.47
N TRP A 428 17.76 27.43 19.92
CA TRP A 428 16.60 26.99 20.70
C TRP A 428 16.86 25.65 21.39
N LEU A 429 17.45 24.68 20.69
CA LEU A 429 17.86 23.40 21.27
C LEU A 429 18.88 23.63 22.40
N ASN A 430 19.88 24.49 22.17
CA ASN A 430 20.83 24.89 23.21
C ASN A 430 20.23 25.84 24.28
N ALA A 431 18.94 26.14 24.24
CA ALA A 431 18.26 26.84 25.32
C ALA A 431 17.42 25.89 26.20
N LEU A 432 17.22 24.64 25.79
CA LEU A 432 16.49 23.64 26.57
C LEU A 432 17.38 23.12 27.73
N PRO A 433 16.96 23.24 28.99
CA PRO A 433 17.81 22.93 30.13
C PRO A 433 17.97 21.42 30.39
N ALA A 434 16.94 20.61 30.12
CA ALA A 434 16.94 19.17 30.39
C ALA A 434 17.30 18.31 29.17
N LEU A 435 17.57 18.93 28.02
CA LEU A 435 17.81 18.24 26.76
C LEU A 435 19.07 17.36 26.84
N SER A 436 18.86 16.05 26.84
CA SER A 436 19.91 15.03 26.79
C SER A 436 20.03 14.40 25.41
N THR A 437 18.95 14.35 24.62
CA THR A 437 18.94 13.64 23.34
C THR A 437 18.42 14.52 22.22
N VAL A 438 19.16 14.60 21.11
CA VAL A 438 18.68 15.24 19.88
C VAL A 438 18.88 14.30 18.71
N GLN A 439 17.82 14.11 17.93
CA GLN A 439 17.83 13.34 16.69
C GLN A 439 17.48 14.24 15.50
N PHE A 440 18.25 14.17 14.42
CA PHE A 440 17.94 14.90 13.18
C PHE A 440 17.59 13.94 12.04
N PHE A 441 16.50 14.21 11.33
CA PHE A 441 16.02 13.47 10.16
C PHE A 441 15.87 14.42 8.96
N PRO A 442 16.88 14.50 8.06
CA PRO A 442 16.78 15.33 6.86
C PRO A 442 15.90 14.66 5.78
N TRP A 443 14.86 15.35 5.31
CA TRP A 443 13.94 14.81 4.29
C TRP A 443 14.55 14.73 2.87
N ASP A 444 15.43 15.65 2.48
CA ASP A 444 15.98 15.71 1.13
C ASP A 444 17.24 14.83 0.98
N ARG A 445 17.07 13.51 1.02
CA ARG A 445 18.13 12.52 0.72
C ARG A 445 18.21 12.09 -0.75
N PHE A 446 17.34 12.60 -1.63
CA PHE A 446 17.17 12.02 -2.96
C PHE A 446 17.85 12.74 -4.14
N SER A 447 18.62 13.82 -3.96
CA SER A 447 19.13 14.56 -5.14
C SER A 447 20.60 14.93 -5.23
N SER A 448 21.46 14.77 -4.22
CA SER A 448 22.88 15.09 -4.41
C SER A 448 23.78 14.35 -3.43
N GLY A 449 24.83 13.73 -3.98
CA GLY A 449 25.69 12.75 -3.32
C GLY A 449 26.24 13.10 -1.93
N LEU A 450 26.50 12.02 -1.19
CA LEU A 450 26.83 11.84 0.23
C LEU A 450 27.99 12.66 0.85
N SER A 451 28.57 13.68 0.18
CA SER A 451 29.74 14.39 0.73
C SER A 451 29.41 15.59 1.64
N GLY A 452 28.15 16.04 1.71
CA GLY A 452 27.75 17.25 2.44
C GLY A 452 27.37 17.08 3.92
N ASP A 453 27.19 15.86 4.42
CA ASP A 453 26.55 15.63 5.74
C ASP A 453 27.52 15.79 6.92
N MET A 454 28.81 15.47 6.74
CA MET A 454 29.80 15.48 7.84
C MET A 454 30.07 16.86 8.47
N PRO A 455 30.16 17.97 7.70
CA PRO A 455 30.30 19.31 8.27
C PRO A 455 29.11 19.71 9.15
N PHE A 456 27.88 19.34 8.74
CA PHE A 456 26.67 19.63 9.52
C PHE A 456 26.69 18.92 10.87
N LEU A 457 26.99 17.61 10.89
CA LEU A 457 27.09 16.84 12.13
C LEU A 457 28.10 17.42 13.12
N THR A 458 29.26 17.80 12.59
CA THR A 458 30.34 18.39 13.39
C THR A 458 29.89 19.71 14.02
N MET A 459 29.23 20.56 13.23
CA MET A 459 28.67 21.83 13.71
C MET A 459 27.56 21.63 14.75
N VAL A 460 26.62 20.70 14.53
CA VAL A 460 25.54 20.39 15.49
C VAL A 460 26.14 19.92 16.81
N ARG A 461 27.07 18.96 16.77
CA ARG A 461 27.76 18.44 17.96
C ARG A 461 28.54 19.53 18.68
N ALA A 462 29.28 20.38 17.96
CA ALA A 462 30.02 21.48 18.56
C ALA A 462 29.08 22.51 19.23
N THR A 463 27.92 22.79 18.62
CA THR A 463 26.96 23.77 19.15
C THR A 463 26.17 23.25 20.34
N LEU A 464 25.90 21.94 20.36
CA LEU A 464 25.15 21.26 21.41
C LEU A 464 26.07 20.55 22.42
N ALA A 465 27.39 20.79 22.38
CA ALA A 465 28.34 20.13 23.25
C ALA A 465 28.08 20.49 24.72
N ARG A 466 27.44 19.57 25.45
CA ARG A 466 27.23 19.63 26.89
C ARG A 466 27.62 18.30 27.51
N PRO A 467 28.14 18.27 28.74
CA PRO A 467 28.40 17.02 29.44
C PRO A 467 27.14 16.15 29.50
N GLY A 468 27.22 14.92 28.97
CA GLY A 468 26.11 13.95 28.99
C GLY A 468 25.04 14.10 27.91
N MET A 469 25.19 15.04 26.96
CA MET A 469 24.25 15.18 25.84
C MET A 469 24.61 14.23 24.69
N ASP A 470 23.68 13.35 24.33
CA ASP A 470 23.77 12.44 23.18
C ASP A 470 23.13 13.08 21.94
N VAL A 471 23.97 13.37 20.94
CA VAL A 471 23.54 13.93 19.67
C VAL A 471 23.65 12.84 18.60
N GLN A 472 22.50 12.29 18.27
CA GLN A 472 22.34 11.27 17.24
C GLN A 472 21.87 11.94 15.95
N VAL A 473 22.41 11.51 14.82
CA VAL A 473 21.82 11.86 13.53
C VAL A 473 21.57 10.56 12.80
N GLU A 474 20.30 10.20 12.76
CA GLU A 474 19.87 8.99 12.12
C GLU A 474 19.70 9.26 10.63
N VAL A 475 20.52 8.55 9.87
CA VAL A 475 20.45 8.52 8.43
C VAL A 475 19.50 7.39 8.10
N GLU A 476 18.20 7.68 7.97
CA GLU A 476 17.25 6.68 7.43
C GLU A 476 17.71 6.37 5.98
N VAL A 477 18.27 5.18 5.78
CA VAL A 477 18.86 4.70 4.52
C VAL A 477 17.79 4.14 3.61
#